data_AF-A0A9X2P2E8-F1
#
_entry.id   AF-A0A9X2P2E8-F1
#
_cell.length_a   1.000
_cell.length_b   1.000
_cell.length_c   1.000
_cell.angle_alpha   90.00
_cell.angle_beta   90.00
_cell.angle_gamma   90.00
#
_symmetry.space_group_name_H-M   'P 1'
#
loop_
_entity.id
_entity.type
_entity.pdbx_description
1 polymer ?
#
loop_
_entity_poly.entity_id
_entity_poly.type
_entity_poly.pdbx_seq_one_letter_code
_entity_poly.pdbx_strand_id
1 'polypeptide(L)'
;MYSFKEKKTHFVALRNPDVAQYDLELLAKEVPGFPQLATFSRNPKRYADDILYALLDCATREEIREYRRAMIAKKAKEAEDAGEKKTKSPATKKTAEKKQQMPEGETTHTEETGPHDDVEKPETAPADNSAEELKQALDEAEARAEEAEQRADEAEEARDEAEARAQETEQALEEEKKKEPANVPVKSKSKRNTRKSTGTTSSTRKSK
;
A
#
# COMPACT_ATOMS: atom_id res chain seq x y z
N MET A 1 -6.66 5.99 -12.40
CA MET A 1 -6.27 6.23 -10.98
C MET A 1 -7.26 5.53 -10.08
N TYR A 2 -6.82 4.99 -8.95
CA TYR A 2 -7.67 4.22 -8.04
C TYR A 2 -8.79 5.06 -7.42
N SER A 3 -9.96 4.46 -7.22
CA SER A 3 -11.00 5.06 -6.39
C SER A 3 -10.55 5.11 -4.92
N PHE A 4 -11.20 5.95 -4.10
CA PHE A 4 -10.85 6.07 -2.67
C PHE A 4 -10.89 4.72 -1.91
N LYS A 5 -11.82 3.82 -2.29
CA LYS A 5 -11.96 2.49 -1.68
C LYS A 5 -10.81 1.57 -2.08
N GLU A 6 -10.50 1.49 -3.38
CA GLU A 6 -9.39 0.67 -3.90
C GLU A 6 -8.03 1.19 -3.40
N LYS A 7 -7.87 2.51 -3.33
CA LYS A 7 -6.66 3.15 -2.82
C LYS A 7 -6.34 2.69 -1.40
N LYS A 8 -7.35 2.54 -0.53
CA LYS A 8 -7.16 2.00 0.82
C LYS A 8 -6.66 0.55 0.78
N THR A 9 -7.24 -0.29 -0.07
CA THR A 9 -6.83 -1.70 -0.22
C THR A 9 -5.38 -1.80 -0.70
N HIS A 10 -5.02 -1.07 -1.75
CA HIS A 10 -3.65 -1.07 -2.27
C HIS A 10 -2.65 -0.46 -1.29
N PHE A 11 -3.05 0.60 -0.57
CA PHE A 11 -2.23 1.20 0.48
C PHE A 11 -1.86 0.17 1.55
N VAL A 12 -2.84 -0.56 2.09
CA VAL A 12 -2.57 -1.59 3.12
C VAL A 12 -1.67 -2.69 2.57
N ALA A 13 -1.96 -3.20 1.37
CA ALA A 13 -1.18 -4.27 0.75
C ALA A 13 0.27 -3.87 0.38
N LEU A 14 0.53 -2.57 0.21
CA LEU A 14 1.85 -2.04 -0.14
C LEU A 14 2.58 -1.41 1.04
N ARG A 15 1.97 -1.36 2.23
CA ARG A 15 2.50 -0.63 3.37
C ARG A 15 3.81 -1.27 3.83
N ASN A 16 4.91 -0.55 3.61
CA ASN A 16 6.23 -0.96 4.08
C ASN A 16 7.13 0.28 4.22
N PRO A 17 7.56 0.65 5.43
CA PRO A 17 8.36 1.87 5.65
C PRO A 17 9.81 1.74 5.19
N ASP A 18 10.36 0.54 5.03
CA ASP A 18 11.78 0.36 4.66
C ASP A 18 12.05 0.66 3.18
N VAL A 19 11.02 0.54 2.35
CA VAL A 19 11.08 0.84 0.91
C VAL A 19 10.70 2.28 0.57
N ALA A 20 10.36 3.10 1.57
CA ALA A 20 9.93 4.48 1.39
C ALA A 20 10.96 5.36 0.65
N GLN A 21 12.25 5.01 0.72
CA GLN A 21 13.30 5.68 -0.05
C GLN A 21 13.09 5.50 -1.56
N TYR A 22 12.80 4.27 -2.00
CA TYR A 22 12.56 3.99 -3.41
C TYR A 22 11.23 4.59 -3.86
N ASP A 23 10.21 4.51 -3.02
CA ASP A 23 8.92 5.12 -3.29
C ASP A 23 9.05 6.65 -3.47
N LEU A 24 9.87 7.32 -2.65
CA LEU A 24 10.14 8.75 -2.82
C LEU A 24 10.83 9.06 -4.15
N GLU A 25 11.80 8.24 -4.56
CA GLU A 25 12.47 8.42 -5.85
C GLU A 25 11.51 8.21 -7.03
N LEU A 26 10.61 7.24 -6.93
CA LEU A 26 9.56 7.03 -7.92
C LEU A 26 8.62 8.23 -7.98
N LEU A 27 8.19 8.74 -6.81
CA LEU A 27 7.32 9.91 -6.72
C LEU A 27 7.97 11.16 -7.34
N ALA A 28 9.27 11.34 -7.14
CA ALA A 28 10.02 12.44 -7.75
C ALA A 28 10.15 12.29 -9.28
N LYS A 29 10.10 11.07 -9.82
CA LYS A 29 10.10 10.81 -11.27
C LYS A 29 8.76 11.08 -11.91
N GLU A 30 7.67 10.60 -11.29
CA GLU A 30 6.31 10.79 -11.78
C GLU A 30 5.85 12.25 -11.61
N VAL A 31 6.14 12.84 -10.44
CA VAL A 31 5.70 14.19 -10.07
C VAL A 31 6.87 14.99 -9.50
N PRO A 32 7.79 15.49 -10.35
CA PRO A 32 8.97 16.25 -9.90
C PRO A 32 8.61 17.56 -9.18
N GLY A 33 7.42 18.09 -9.40
CA GLY A 33 6.90 19.30 -8.75
C GLY A 33 6.11 19.04 -7.46
N PHE A 34 6.14 17.83 -6.90
CA PHE A 34 5.32 17.51 -5.73
C PHE A 34 5.73 18.34 -4.50
N PRO A 35 4.81 19.13 -3.88
CA PRO A 35 5.17 20.15 -2.90
C PRO A 35 5.93 19.66 -1.67
N GLN A 36 5.74 18.39 -1.27
CA GLN A 36 6.35 17.85 -0.06
C GLN A 36 7.61 17.00 -0.33
N LEU A 37 8.13 16.95 -1.57
CA LEU A 37 9.36 16.18 -1.88
C LEU A 37 10.54 16.57 -0.98
N ALA A 38 10.74 17.88 -0.77
CA ALA A 38 11.78 18.39 0.12
C ALA A 38 11.58 17.91 1.57
N THR A 39 10.35 17.84 2.05
CA THR A 39 10.02 17.35 3.40
C THR A 39 10.25 15.84 3.50
N PHE A 40 9.77 15.07 2.52
CA PHE A 40 9.91 13.62 2.47
C PHE A 40 11.37 13.19 2.38
N SER A 41 12.20 13.92 1.62
CA SER A 41 13.63 13.63 1.48
C SER A 41 14.42 13.68 2.80
N ARG A 42 13.97 14.47 3.79
CA ARG A 42 14.65 14.57 5.09
C ARG A 42 14.54 13.29 5.90
N ASN A 43 13.39 12.64 5.88
CA ASN A 43 13.15 11.38 6.59
C ASN A 43 12.05 10.57 5.90
N PRO A 44 12.37 9.85 4.82
CA PRO A 44 11.36 9.18 4.00
C PRO A 44 10.60 8.11 4.78
N LYS A 45 11.23 7.43 5.76
CA LYS A 45 10.57 6.41 6.58
C LYS A 45 9.43 6.98 7.43
N ARG A 46 9.60 8.19 7.97
CA ARG A 46 8.55 8.87 8.76
C ARG A 46 7.32 9.21 7.91
N TYR A 47 7.54 9.49 6.63
CA TYR A 47 6.51 9.87 5.68
C TYR A 47 6.14 8.72 4.73
N ALA A 48 6.47 7.47 5.09
CA ALA A 48 6.25 6.32 4.21
C ALA A 48 4.79 6.20 3.77
N ASP A 49 3.86 6.39 4.72
CA ASP A 49 2.43 6.32 4.44
C ASP A 49 1.98 7.46 3.50
N ASP A 50 2.44 8.70 3.74
CA ASP A 50 2.11 9.86 2.90
C ASP A 50 2.67 9.74 1.49
N ILE A 51 3.92 9.28 1.37
CA ILE A 51 4.60 9.03 0.08
C ILE A 51 3.82 7.97 -0.70
N LEU A 52 3.46 6.85 -0.06
CA LEU A 52 2.70 5.77 -0.70
C LEU A 52 1.31 6.24 -1.11
N TYR A 53 0.65 7.08 -0.30
CA TYR A 53 -0.66 7.63 -0.63
C TYR A 53 -0.58 8.57 -1.84
N ALA A 54 0.45 9.41 -1.92
CA ALA A 54 0.69 10.28 -3.07
C ALA A 54 1.03 9.46 -4.33
N LEU A 55 1.82 8.40 -4.21
CA LEU A 55 2.13 7.49 -5.31
C LEU A 55 0.89 6.82 -5.88
N LEU A 56 -0.05 6.38 -5.05
CA LEU A 56 -1.28 5.76 -5.52
C LEU A 56 -2.21 6.75 -6.26
N ASP A 57 -1.93 8.06 -6.20
CA ASP A 57 -2.58 9.10 -7.02
C ASP A 57 -1.87 9.36 -8.35
N CYS A 58 -0.73 8.72 -8.65
CA CYS A 58 -0.03 8.88 -9.93
C CYS A 58 0.41 7.56 -10.59
N ALA A 59 0.65 6.50 -9.82
CA ALA A 59 1.18 5.22 -10.25
C ALA A 59 0.26 4.05 -9.81
N THR A 60 0.35 2.96 -10.56
CA THR A 60 -0.35 1.70 -10.25
C THR A 60 0.40 0.89 -9.18
N ARG A 61 -0.33 -0.02 -8.52
CA ARG A 61 0.23 -0.93 -7.51
C ARG A 61 1.40 -1.75 -8.06
N GLU A 62 1.29 -2.23 -9.29
CA GLU A 62 2.32 -3.11 -9.85
C GLU A 62 3.57 -2.34 -10.29
N GLU A 63 3.43 -1.11 -10.81
CA GLU A 63 4.58 -0.21 -11.05
C GLU A 63 5.36 0.06 -9.76
N ILE A 64 4.67 0.31 -8.64
CA ILE A 64 5.32 0.51 -7.33
C ILE A 64 6.10 -0.76 -6.92
N ARG A 65 5.50 -1.94 -7.09
CA ARG A 65 6.17 -3.22 -6.75
C ARG A 65 7.38 -3.49 -7.63
N GLU A 66 7.26 -3.27 -8.92
CA GLU A 66 8.34 -3.42 -9.88
C GLU A 66 9.50 -2.50 -9.55
N TYR A 67 9.22 -1.22 -9.27
CA TYR A 67 10.24 -0.26 -8.90
C TYR A 67 10.97 -0.67 -7.61
N ARG A 68 10.22 -1.09 -6.58
CA ARG A 68 10.81 -1.61 -5.34
C ARG A 68 11.72 -2.81 -5.60
N ARG A 69 11.26 -3.80 -6.37
CA ARG A 69 12.07 -4.98 -6.73
C ARG A 69 13.33 -4.59 -7.49
N ALA A 70 13.20 -3.71 -8.48
CA ALA A 70 14.32 -3.24 -9.29
C ALA A 70 15.37 -2.51 -8.44
N MET A 71 14.95 -1.62 -7.54
CA MET A 71 15.87 -0.86 -6.68
C MET A 71 16.51 -1.71 -5.59
N ILE A 72 15.77 -2.66 -5.00
CA ILE A 72 16.33 -3.63 -4.05
C ILE A 72 17.38 -4.50 -4.75
N ALA A 73 17.07 -5.03 -5.93
CA ALA A 73 18.01 -5.84 -6.70
C ALA A 73 19.25 -5.04 -7.12
N LYS A 74 19.07 -3.78 -7.53
CA LYS A 74 20.17 -2.87 -7.85
C LYS A 74 21.08 -2.63 -6.64
N LYS A 75 20.49 -2.31 -5.48
CA LYS A 75 21.24 -2.09 -4.23
C LYS A 75 21.98 -3.36 -3.78
N ALA A 76 21.38 -4.54 -3.95
CA ALA A 76 22.04 -5.80 -3.66
C ALA A 76 23.27 -6.05 -4.54
N LYS A 77 23.16 -5.80 -5.86
CA LYS A 77 24.29 -5.90 -6.80
C LYS A 77 25.41 -4.89 -6.50
N GLU A 78 25.05 -3.66 -6.15
CA GLU A 78 26.04 -2.64 -5.75
C GLU A 78 26.78 -3.02 -4.47
N ALA A 79 26.09 -3.66 -3.51
CA ALA A 79 26.73 -4.15 -2.29
C ALA A 79 27.70 -5.31 -2.55
N GLU A 80 27.40 -6.19 -3.51
CA GLU A 80 28.30 -7.27 -3.96
C GLU A 80 29.59 -6.71 -4.59
N ASP A 81 29.48 -5.79 -5.57
CA ASP A 81 30.65 -5.17 -6.23
C ASP A 81 31.52 -4.36 -5.23
N ALA A 82 30.88 -3.70 -4.26
CA ALA A 82 31.60 -2.98 -3.20
C ALA A 82 32.34 -3.92 -2.22
N GLY A 83 31.84 -5.14 -2.02
CA GLY A 83 32.48 -6.16 -1.20
C GLY A 83 33.76 -6.72 -1.82
N GLU A 84 33.81 -6.82 -3.14
CA GLU A 84 34.94 -7.42 -3.88
C GLU A 84 36.13 -6.45 -4.05
N LYS A 85 35.91 -5.13 -3.93
CA LYS A 85 36.97 -4.11 -4.04
C LYS A 85 37.81 -3.89 -2.77
N LYS A 86 37.59 -4.63 -1.68
CA LYS A 86 38.37 -4.52 -0.43
C LYS A 86 39.64 -5.38 -0.36
N THR A 87 40.18 -5.90 -1.47
CA THR A 87 41.47 -6.66 -1.47
C THR A 87 42.54 -6.15 -2.43
N LYS A 88 42.40 -4.98 -3.07
CA LYS A 88 43.50 -4.36 -3.83
C LYS A 88 43.77 -2.93 -3.38
N SER A 89 44.53 -2.82 -2.30
CA SER A 89 45.31 -1.63 -1.95
C SER A 89 46.24 -1.26 -3.12
N PRO A 90 46.36 0.03 -3.46
CA PRO A 90 47.66 0.58 -3.80
C PRO A 90 48.01 1.66 -2.79
N ALA A 91 49.06 1.37 -2.05
CA ALA A 91 49.79 2.33 -1.24
C ALA A 91 50.30 3.49 -2.10
N THR A 92 50.10 4.74 -1.68
CA THR A 92 51.12 5.80 -1.82
C THR A 92 50.81 7.04 -0.97
N LYS A 93 51.68 7.22 0.06
CA LYS A 93 52.42 8.45 0.42
C LYS A 93 51.69 9.71 0.94
N LYS A 94 51.82 9.87 2.27
CA LYS A 94 52.26 11.05 3.06
C LYS A 94 52.40 12.42 2.38
N THR A 95 51.83 13.45 3.03
CA THR A 95 52.46 14.76 3.41
C THR A 95 51.52 15.39 4.46
N ALA A 96 51.78 15.49 5.77
CA ALA A 96 52.77 16.22 6.57
C ALA A 96 52.63 17.77 6.57
N GLU A 97 52.47 18.32 7.79
CA GLU A 97 52.58 19.74 8.24
C GLU A 97 51.47 20.73 7.82
N LYS A 98 50.98 21.65 8.67
CA LYS A 98 51.67 22.48 9.69
C LYS A 98 50.69 23.04 10.74
N LYS A 99 51.31 23.48 11.83
CA LYS A 99 50.90 23.86 13.19
C LYS A 99 50.61 25.38 13.32
N GLN A 100 50.08 25.78 14.50
CA GLN A 100 50.04 27.12 15.14
C GLN A 100 48.79 27.99 14.79
N GLN A 101 48.17 28.76 15.68
CA GLN A 101 48.49 29.25 17.03
C GLN A 101 47.21 29.83 17.69
N MET A 102 47.11 29.77 19.02
CA MET A 102 46.20 30.58 19.85
C MET A 102 46.71 32.03 19.97
N PRO A 103 45.90 32.96 20.53
CA PRO A 103 46.15 33.28 21.95
C PRO A 103 44.88 33.50 22.81
N GLU A 104 45.17 33.50 24.11
CA GLU A 104 44.34 33.54 25.30
C GLU A 104 43.84 34.96 25.67
N GLY A 105 42.97 35.00 26.69
CA GLY A 105 42.53 36.16 27.46
C GLY A 105 41.11 35.92 27.96
N GLU A 106 40.86 35.05 28.94
CA GLU A 106 41.12 35.23 30.38
C GLU A 106 40.58 36.56 30.93
N THR A 107 39.51 36.51 31.72
CA THR A 107 39.48 36.98 33.12
C THR A 107 38.20 36.49 33.83
N THR A 108 38.43 35.59 34.81
CA THR A 108 37.91 35.61 36.21
C THR A 108 36.39 35.55 36.45
N HIS A 109 35.89 34.41 36.97
CA HIS A 109 35.70 34.07 38.42
C HIS A 109 34.31 34.56 38.91
N THR A 110 33.53 33.85 39.73
CA THR A 110 33.76 32.71 40.62
C THR A 110 32.40 32.14 41.07
N GLU A 111 32.33 30.81 41.25
CA GLU A 111 31.78 30.09 42.43
C GLU A 111 30.30 30.26 42.86
N GLU A 112 29.59 29.28 43.43
CA GLU A 112 29.84 27.88 43.84
C GLU A 112 28.51 27.33 44.41
N THR A 113 28.49 26.02 44.65
CA THR A 113 27.62 25.25 45.56
C THR A 113 26.26 24.85 44.98
N GLY A 114 25.84 23.58 44.95
CA GLY A 114 26.30 22.36 45.59
C GLY A 114 25.26 21.24 45.37
N PRO A 115 25.44 20.03 45.93
CA PRO A 115 25.28 18.74 45.24
C PRO A 115 24.03 17.93 45.65
N HIS A 116 23.67 16.88 44.87
CA HIS A 116 23.01 15.70 45.43
C HIS A 116 23.26 14.42 44.60
N ASP A 117 23.89 13.45 45.27
CA ASP A 117 24.08 12.02 45.00
C ASP A 117 22.81 11.30 44.50
N ASP A 118 22.95 10.39 43.52
CA ASP A 118 22.98 8.91 43.67
C ASP A 118 21.67 8.29 44.20
N VAL A 119 21.07 7.39 43.41
CA VAL A 119 20.43 6.13 43.83
C VAL A 119 19.74 5.43 42.63
N GLU A 120 20.23 4.21 42.37
CA GLU A 120 19.56 3.00 41.86
C GLU A 120 19.10 2.83 40.40
N LYS A 121 19.81 1.89 39.76
CA LYS A 121 19.27 0.81 38.89
C LYS A 121 19.63 -0.52 39.63
N PRO A 122 18.96 -1.71 39.54
CA PRO A 122 18.09 -2.28 38.48
C PRO A 122 16.82 -3.05 38.96
N GLU A 123 16.13 -3.71 38.01
CA GLU A 123 15.10 -4.79 38.14
C GLU A 123 13.66 -4.35 38.48
N THR A 124 12.61 -4.70 37.72
CA THR A 124 12.19 -6.07 37.34
C THR A 124 11.32 -6.03 36.08
N ALA A 125 11.56 -6.98 35.16
CA ALA A 125 10.67 -7.31 34.06
C ALA A 125 9.52 -8.21 34.57
N PRO A 126 8.34 -8.12 33.94
CA PRO A 126 7.72 -9.35 33.44
C PRO A 126 7.33 -9.15 31.97
N ALA A 127 8.32 -9.27 31.07
CA ALA A 127 8.13 -9.09 29.63
C ALA A 127 7.69 -10.38 28.90
N ASP A 128 7.58 -11.52 29.60
CA ASP A 128 7.46 -12.83 28.94
C ASP A 128 6.04 -13.23 28.51
N ASN A 129 4.96 -12.76 29.15
CA ASN A 129 3.60 -13.18 28.76
C ASN A 129 3.03 -12.40 27.56
N SER A 130 3.41 -11.12 27.39
CA SER A 130 2.85 -10.29 26.30
C SER A 130 3.39 -10.68 24.92
N ALA A 131 4.61 -11.20 24.86
CA ALA A 131 5.23 -11.60 23.59
C ALA A 131 4.62 -12.89 23.02
N GLU A 132 4.16 -13.81 23.89
CA GLU A 132 3.52 -15.05 23.45
C GLU A 132 2.07 -14.81 22.99
N GLU A 133 1.32 -13.95 23.69
CA GLU A 133 -0.05 -13.56 23.32
C GLU A 133 -0.09 -12.80 21.98
N LEU A 134 0.91 -11.95 21.71
CA LEU A 134 1.07 -11.28 20.41
C LEU A 134 1.39 -12.25 19.27
N LYS A 135 2.13 -13.34 19.55
CA LYS A 135 2.41 -14.37 18.54
C LYS A 135 1.15 -15.16 18.20
N GLN A 136 0.38 -15.58 19.21
CA GLN A 136 -0.91 -16.24 19.00
C GLN A 136 -1.90 -15.36 18.23
N ALA A 137 -1.99 -14.07 18.57
CA ALA A 137 -2.85 -13.14 17.86
C ALA A 137 -2.42 -12.93 16.39
N LEU A 138 -1.11 -13.03 16.10
CA LEU A 138 -0.58 -12.95 14.74
C LEU A 138 -0.93 -14.22 13.95
N ASP A 139 -0.69 -15.40 14.51
CA ASP A 139 -1.04 -16.69 13.89
C ASP A 139 -2.55 -16.80 13.61
N GLU A 140 -3.40 -16.36 14.55
CA GLU A 140 -4.86 -16.35 14.35
C GLU A 140 -5.29 -15.34 13.27
N ALA A 141 -4.65 -14.18 13.22
CA ALA A 141 -4.90 -13.19 12.17
C ALA A 141 -4.46 -13.68 10.78
N GLU A 142 -3.36 -14.43 10.71
CA GLU A 142 -2.85 -15.04 9.49
C GLU A 142 -3.79 -16.15 8.99
N ALA A 143 -4.22 -17.07 9.87
CA ALA A 143 -5.19 -18.10 9.51
C ALA A 143 -6.52 -17.50 9.00
N ARG A 144 -6.98 -16.41 9.62
CA ARG A 144 -8.19 -15.70 9.18
C ARG A 144 -7.99 -14.99 7.85
N ALA A 145 -6.78 -14.53 7.54
CA ALA A 145 -6.46 -13.93 6.26
C ALA A 145 -6.46 -14.98 5.14
N GLU A 146 -5.87 -16.16 5.38
CA GLU A 146 -5.89 -17.28 4.42
C GLU A 146 -7.33 -17.75 4.12
N GLU A 147 -8.19 -17.87 5.13
CA GLU A 147 -9.61 -18.24 4.93
C GLU A 147 -10.35 -17.19 4.09
N ALA A 148 -10.06 -15.90 4.33
CA ALA A 148 -10.66 -14.82 3.57
C ALA A 148 -10.19 -14.79 2.10
N GLU A 149 -8.94 -15.17 1.84
CA GLU A 149 -8.38 -15.30 0.49
C GLU A 149 -9.04 -16.47 -0.26
N GLN A 150 -9.14 -17.65 0.35
CA GLN A 150 -9.83 -18.80 -0.25
C GLN A 150 -11.28 -18.47 -0.60
N ARG A 151 -11.98 -17.73 0.26
CA ARG A 151 -13.36 -17.28 -0.02
C ARG A 151 -13.45 -16.26 -1.14
N ALA A 152 -12.41 -15.44 -1.33
CA ALA A 152 -12.35 -14.48 -2.43
C ALA A 152 -12.13 -15.20 -3.76
N ASP A 153 -11.24 -16.20 -3.79
CA ASP A 153 -10.97 -17.02 -4.97
C ASP A 153 -12.24 -17.78 -5.40
N GLU A 154 -12.95 -18.41 -4.46
CA GLU A 154 -14.21 -19.12 -4.75
C GLU A 154 -15.30 -18.18 -5.28
N ALA A 155 -15.34 -16.93 -4.79
CA ALA A 155 -16.28 -15.91 -5.27
C ALA A 155 -15.92 -15.39 -6.67
N GLU A 156 -14.64 -15.35 -7.03
CA GLU A 156 -14.18 -14.99 -8.37
C GLU A 156 -14.53 -16.10 -9.38
N GLU A 157 -14.27 -17.36 -9.04
CA GLU A 157 -14.63 -18.51 -9.89
C GLU A 157 -16.14 -18.58 -10.14
N ALA A 158 -16.97 -18.35 -9.11
CA ALA A 158 -18.43 -18.29 -9.27
C ALA A 158 -18.90 -17.13 -10.17
N ARG A 159 -18.16 -16.01 -10.18
CA ARG A 159 -18.48 -14.87 -11.05
C ARG A 159 -18.12 -15.19 -12.49
N ASP A 160 -16.96 -15.79 -12.74
CA ASP A 160 -16.52 -16.17 -14.07
C ASP A 160 -17.47 -17.22 -14.69
N GLU A 161 -17.93 -18.19 -13.91
CA GLU A 161 -18.93 -19.15 -14.36
C GLU A 161 -20.27 -18.48 -14.71
N ALA A 162 -20.71 -17.52 -13.89
CA ALA A 162 -21.93 -16.76 -14.16
C ALA A 162 -21.80 -15.89 -15.43
N GLU A 163 -20.63 -15.31 -15.67
CA GLU A 163 -20.33 -14.51 -16.86
C GLU A 163 -20.31 -15.39 -18.12
N ALA A 164 -19.68 -16.57 -18.07
CA ALA A 164 -19.68 -17.53 -19.17
C ALA A 164 -21.11 -17.95 -19.55
N ARG A 165 -21.95 -18.21 -18.55
CA ARG A 165 -23.36 -18.57 -18.77
C ARG A 165 -24.16 -17.40 -19.37
N ALA A 166 -23.89 -16.16 -18.95
CA ALA A 166 -24.53 -14.99 -19.54
C ALA A 166 -24.15 -14.82 -21.01
N GLN A 167 -22.86 -14.96 -21.35
CA GLN A 167 -22.38 -14.88 -22.73
C GLN A 167 -23.00 -15.97 -23.62
N GLU A 168 -23.13 -17.20 -23.13
CA GLU A 168 -23.79 -18.28 -23.86
C GLU A 168 -25.27 -17.95 -24.13
N THR A 169 -25.98 -17.37 -23.15
CA THR A 169 -27.39 -16.95 -23.34
C THR A 169 -27.55 -15.80 -24.32
N GLU A 170 -26.60 -14.85 -24.36
CA GLU A 170 -26.60 -13.76 -25.35
C GLU A 170 -26.35 -14.30 -26.76
N GLN A 171 -25.38 -15.19 -26.93
CA GLN A 171 -25.09 -15.82 -28.22
C GLN A 171 -26.28 -16.64 -28.74
N ALA A 172 -26.96 -17.39 -27.88
CA ALA A 172 -28.17 -18.13 -28.25
C ALA A 172 -29.31 -17.21 -28.71
N LEU A 173 -29.51 -16.07 -28.05
CA LEU A 173 -30.49 -15.05 -28.46
C LEU A 173 -30.13 -14.38 -29.78
N GLU A 174 -28.84 -14.21 -30.06
CA GLU A 174 -28.36 -13.58 -31.30
C GLU A 174 -28.43 -14.52 -32.51
N GLU A 175 -28.24 -15.83 -32.31
CA GLU A 175 -28.49 -16.85 -33.33
C GLU A 175 -29.98 -17.00 -33.68
N GLU A 176 -30.89 -16.86 -32.72
CA GLU A 176 -32.33 -16.86 -32.97
C GLU A 176 -32.76 -15.65 -33.82
N LYS A 177 -32.21 -14.46 -33.52
CA LYS A 177 -32.46 -13.22 -34.28
C LYS A 177 -31.92 -13.25 -35.72
N LYS A 178 -30.90 -14.07 -36.02
CA LYS A 178 -30.39 -14.27 -37.39
C LYS A 178 -31.22 -15.26 -38.21
N LYS A 179 -32.12 -16.03 -37.60
CA LYS A 179 -32.99 -17.00 -38.30
C LYS A 179 -34.42 -16.50 -38.59
N GLU A 180 -34.81 -15.29 -38.18
CA GLU A 180 -36.10 -14.71 -38.59
C GLU A 180 -35.98 -13.84 -39.87
N PRO A 181 -36.80 -14.10 -40.90
CA PRO A 181 -36.67 -13.48 -42.21
C PRO A 181 -37.27 -12.06 -42.27
N ALA A 182 -36.62 -11.21 -43.06
CA ALA A 182 -37.14 -9.92 -43.50
C ALA A 182 -38.41 -10.07 -44.37
N ASN A 183 -39.60 -9.82 -43.80
CA ASN A 183 -40.69 -9.01 -44.38
C ASN A 183 -42.00 -9.24 -43.61
N VAL A 184 -42.64 -8.16 -43.13
CA VAL A 184 -43.93 -7.69 -43.66
C VAL A 184 -44.27 -6.30 -43.07
N PRO A 185 -44.59 -5.28 -43.88
CA PRO A 185 -45.14 -4.03 -43.41
C PRO A 185 -46.68 -4.10 -43.47
N VAL A 186 -47.38 -4.01 -42.34
CA VAL A 186 -48.80 -3.63 -42.36
C VAL A 186 -49.20 -2.77 -41.17
N LYS A 187 -49.60 -1.55 -41.51
CA LYS A 187 -50.43 -0.65 -40.69
C LYS A 187 -51.71 -1.38 -40.26
N SER A 188 -52.04 -1.36 -38.98
CA SER A 188 -53.44 -1.37 -38.55
C SER A 188 -53.61 -0.85 -37.12
N LYS A 189 -54.36 0.25 -37.04
CA LYS A 189 -55.01 0.73 -35.83
C LYS A 189 -55.80 -0.41 -35.19
N SER A 190 -55.61 -0.66 -33.89
CA SER A 190 -56.60 -1.39 -33.08
C SER A 190 -56.66 -0.78 -31.68
N LYS A 191 -57.75 -0.05 -31.45
CA LYS A 191 -58.20 0.43 -30.16
C LYS A 191 -58.87 -0.75 -29.45
N ARG A 192 -58.21 -1.36 -28.45
CA ARG A 192 -58.85 -2.36 -27.58
C ARG A 192 -58.65 -2.02 -26.11
N ASN A 193 -59.67 -1.36 -25.60
CA ASN A 193 -60.12 -1.26 -24.22
C ASN A 193 -60.02 -2.61 -23.47
N THR A 194 -59.33 -2.64 -22.32
CA THR A 194 -59.69 -3.52 -21.20
C THR A 194 -59.58 -2.77 -19.87
N ARG A 195 -60.76 -2.60 -19.25
CA ARG A 195 -60.98 -2.11 -17.90
C ARG A 195 -60.56 -3.17 -16.86
N LYS A 196 -59.99 -2.68 -15.75
CA LYS A 196 -60.09 -3.09 -14.33
C LYS A 196 -59.64 -4.48 -13.86
N SER A 197 -59.23 -4.45 -12.57
CA SER A 197 -59.05 -5.52 -11.57
C SER A 197 -57.88 -6.48 -11.83
N THR A 198 -56.96 -6.67 -10.90
CA THR A 198 -57.21 -7.26 -9.57
C THR A 198 -56.35 -6.65 -8.47
N GLY A 199 -56.94 -6.46 -7.29
CA GLY A 199 -56.22 -6.10 -6.08
C GLY A 199 -55.51 -7.31 -5.48
N THR A 200 -54.38 -7.06 -4.83
CA THR A 200 -53.82 -7.97 -3.83
C THR A 200 -53.38 -7.13 -2.64
N THR A 201 -54.14 -7.27 -1.56
CA THR A 201 -53.89 -6.71 -0.23
C THR A 201 -52.70 -7.44 0.41
N SER A 202 -51.65 -6.74 0.81
CA SER A 202 -50.67 -7.27 1.77
C SER A 202 -50.83 -6.54 3.10
N SER A 203 -51.55 -7.20 4.00
CA SER A 203 -51.81 -6.80 5.38
C SER A 203 -50.51 -6.84 6.20
N THR A 204 -50.02 -5.67 6.61
CA THR A 204 -48.95 -5.54 7.62
C THR A 204 -49.53 -5.81 9.02
N ARG A 205 -49.21 -6.98 9.58
CA ARG A 205 -49.48 -7.32 10.99
C ARG A 205 -48.52 -6.56 11.90
N LYS A 206 -49.02 -5.53 12.59
CA LYS A 206 -48.37 -4.98 13.79
C LYS A 206 -48.84 -5.79 14.99
N SER A 207 -47.89 -6.32 15.77
CA SER A 207 -48.13 -6.75 17.14
C SER A 207 -47.32 -5.85 18.06
N LYS A 208 -47.98 -5.40 19.12
CA LYS A 208 -47.49 -4.57 20.21
C LYS A 208 -47.51 -5.44 21.47
#